data_AF-A0A1I2I9Q8-F1
#
_entry.id   AF-A0A1I2I9Q8-F1
#
_cell.length_a   1.000
_cell.length_b   1.000
_cell.length_c   1.000
_cell.angle_alpha   90.00
_cell.angle_beta   90.00
_cell.angle_gamma   90.00
#
_symmetry.space_group_name_H-M   'P 1'
#
loop_
_entity.id
_entity.type
_entity.pdbx_description
1 polymer ?
#
loop_
_entity_poly.entity_id
_entity_poly.type
_entity_poly.pdbx_seq_one_letter_code
_entity_poly.pdbx_strand_id
1 'polypeptide(L)'
;MTSQKHLKAAVRARMARTGERYTTARRQLAGRPVPDHPGLVPGYRRFGGGRHHDSALLAHLLEALGVTGAHDGEPIDEPMAAGLAGGIGFMYFSFSYTGHLPTMTIVPRIHPRPFLVGALERTGLPHHVSETTSAAKAARELDAALDAGHPALVTVDRAGLGHQVWADSIPGSDPYDVVVAGRLGDVALLDDDALAPLEVPVDVLASARAAHRASRHRMVVVEPPGAPVDLAPAVRASIAVTVHDLTEDVMPGNGAGNFGLRGLTRWADALADRRTKTGWARIFDSGPALGHALRRLHDCLTFDHSSPGAMRPLYADFLTAAAGLLDEPALAEAARLYSRAGDLWAQLAETAVAGPLAPYRGLAERRLELLLGGAGADRLRPLADEAEALTAGLDLDEAGRLAVLDPLAGLAAEVVALEREACAALQAATGT
;
A
#
# COMPACT_ATOMS: atom_id res chain seq x y z
N MET A 1 -24.27 -16.35 15.45
CA MET A 1 -23.26 -16.66 16.48
C MET A 1 -22.11 -17.55 15.97
N THR A 2 -22.37 -18.53 15.09
CA THR A 2 -21.38 -19.45 14.49
C THR A 2 -20.33 -18.77 13.60
N SER A 3 -20.73 -17.81 12.75
CA SER A 3 -19.81 -17.10 11.84
C SER A 3 -18.75 -16.24 12.55
N GLN A 4 -19.12 -15.52 13.62
CA GLN A 4 -18.14 -14.76 14.41
C GLN A 4 -17.14 -15.66 15.16
N LYS A 5 -17.58 -16.84 15.60
CA LYS A 5 -16.72 -17.83 16.24
C LYS A 5 -15.69 -18.38 15.25
N HIS A 6 -16.10 -18.62 14.01
CA HIS A 6 -15.22 -19.09 12.93
C HIS A 6 -14.23 -17.99 12.50
N LEU A 7 -14.67 -16.73 12.37
CA LEU A 7 -13.78 -15.61 12.09
C LEU A 7 -12.74 -15.42 13.21
N LYS A 8 -13.16 -15.42 14.49
CA LYS A 8 -12.21 -15.33 15.62
C LYS A 8 -11.21 -16.49 15.63
N ALA A 9 -11.64 -17.71 15.29
CA ALA A 9 -10.74 -18.86 15.19
C ALA A 9 -9.75 -18.70 14.04
N ALA A 10 -10.20 -18.26 12.86
CA ALA A 10 -9.34 -18.00 11.71
C ALA A 10 -8.33 -16.88 11.98
N VAL A 11 -8.77 -15.80 12.65
CA VAL A 11 -7.89 -14.70 13.09
C VAL A 11 -6.83 -15.23 14.04
N ARG A 12 -7.20 -15.99 15.07
CA ARG A 12 -6.24 -16.60 16.00
C ARG A 12 -5.28 -17.56 15.30
N ALA A 13 -5.76 -18.37 14.36
CA ALA A 13 -4.93 -19.29 13.60
C ALA A 13 -3.93 -18.55 12.70
N ARG A 14 -4.34 -17.44 12.10
CA ARG A 14 -3.45 -16.57 11.33
C ARG A 14 -2.42 -15.91 12.23
N MET A 15 -2.83 -15.26 13.31
CA MET A 15 -1.91 -14.69 14.31
C MET A 15 -0.85 -15.70 14.77
N ALA A 16 -1.24 -16.96 15.01
CA ALA A 16 -0.31 -18.02 15.41
C ALA A 16 0.68 -18.42 14.32
N ARG A 17 0.28 -18.31 13.04
CA ARG A 17 1.12 -18.64 11.88
C ARG A 17 2.03 -17.50 11.46
N THR A 18 1.56 -16.26 11.56
CA THR A 18 2.21 -15.06 10.99
C THR A 18 2.83 -14.16 12.05
N GLY A 19 2.55 -14.39 13.34
CA GLY A 19 2.92 -13.46 14.41
C GLY A 19 2.16 -12.14 14.38
N GLU A 20 1.23 -11.96 13.43
CA GLU A 20 0.46 -10.72 13.28
C GLU A 20 -0.43 -10.48 14.50
N ARG A 21 -0.72 -9.20 14.74
CA ARG A 21 -1.68 -8.78 15.76
C ARG A 21 -3.12 -9.05 15.30
N TYR A 22 -4.03 -9.12 16.27
CA TYR A 22 -5.42 -9.50 16.02
C TYR A 22 -6.10 -8.62 14.96
N THR A 23 -5.86 -7.31 14.99
CA THR A 23 -6.46 -6.33 14.07
C THR A 23 -5.94 -6.50 12.64
N THR A 24 -4.63 -6.65 12.48
CA THR A 24 -3.98 -6.97 11.20
C THR A 24 -4.48 -8.31 10.65
N ALA A 25 -4.44 -9.36 11.45
CA ALA A 25 -4.93 -10.68 11.04
C ALA A 25 -6.44 -10.66 10.73
N ARG A 26 -7.23 -9.85 11.44
CA ARG A 26 -8.66 -9.64 11.17
C ARG A 26 -8.88 -8.89 9.86
N ARG A 27 -8.14 -7.82 9.58
CA ARG A 27 -8.21 -7.07 8.31
C ARG A 27 -8.08 -8.02 7.11
N GLN A 28 -7.12 -8.94 7.21
CA GLN A 28 -6.78 -9.86 6.13
C GLN A 28 -7.74 -11.04 5.99
N LEU A 29 -8.62 -11.26 6.98
CA LEU A 29 -9.64 -12.30 6.99
C LEU A 29 -11.06 -11.73 6.90
N ALA A 30 -11.19 -10.41 6.91
CA ALA A 30 -12.45 -9.70 6.80
C ALA A 30 -12.64 -9.27 5.35
N GLY A 31 -13.38 -10.09 4.61
CA GLY A 31 -13.81 -9.84 3.23
C GLY A 31 -15.13 -10.55 2.99
N ARG A 32 -16.02 -10.54 3.99
CA ARG A 32 -17.35 -11.14 3.80
C ARG A 32 -18.10 -10.26 2.82
N PRO A 33 -18.78 -10.85 1.81
CA PRO A 33 -19.67 -10.10 0.97
C PRO A 33 -20.62 -9.26 1.82
N VAL A 34 -20.64 -7.96 1.59
CA VAL A 34 -21.63 -7.07 2.18
C VAL A 34 -22.97 -7.44 1.52
N PRO A 35 -24.06 -7.64 2.29
CA PRO A 35 -25.39 -7.82 1.72
C PRO A 35 -25.74 -6.65 0.79
N ASP A 36 -26.69 -6.85 -0.13
CA ASP A 36 -27.12 -5.83 -1.09
C ASP A 36 -27.32 -4.46 -0.40
N HIS A 37 -26.39 -3.53 -0.65
CA HIS A 37 -26.47 -2.16 -0.18
C HIS A 37 -27.10 -1.31 -1.28
N PRO A 38 -28.13 -0.50 -0.98
CA PRO A 38 -28.77 0.34 -1.99
C PRO A 38 -27.75 1.30 -2.61
N GLY A 39 -27.82 1.47 -3.94
CA GLY A 39 -26.97 2.40 -4.68
C GLY A 39 -25.64 1.83 -5.17
N LEU A 40 -25.26 0.60 -4.80
CA LEU A 40 -24.09 -0.07 -5.38
C LEU A 40 -24.33 -0.48 -6.84
N VAL A 41 -23.28 -0.41 -7.65
CA VAL A 41 -23.29 -0.98 -8.99
C VAL A 41 -23.41 -2.50 -8.92
N PRO A 42 -23.98 -3.16 -9.95
CA PRO A 42 -24.11 -4.61 -9.97
C PRO A 42 -22.78 -5.33 -9.73
N GLY A 43 -22.80 -6.38 -8.91
CA GLY A 43 -21.64 -7.25 -8.67
C GLY A 43 -20.66 -6.76 -7.59
N TYR A 44 -20.65 -5.48 -7.24
CA TYR A 44 -19.73 -4.95 -6.23
C TYR A 44 -20.17 -5.31 -4.80
N ARG A 45 -19.42 -6.21 -4.13
CA ARG A 45 -19.85 -6.82 -2.86
C ARG A 45 -18.78 -6.87 -1.78
N ARG A 46 -17.52 -6.56 -2.10
CA ARG A 46 -16.42 -6.57 -1.14
C ARG A 46 -15.91 -5.15 -0.94
N PHE A 47 -15.59 -4.82 0.31
CA PHE A 47 -15.17 -3.50 0.75
C PHE A 47 -14.10 -3.68 1.81
N GLY A 48 -13.04 -2.89 1.70
CA GLY A 48 -11.92 -2.86 2.63
C GLY A 48 -11.39 -4.25 2.96
N GLY A 49 -10.68 -4.35 4.07
CA GLY A 49 -9.90 -5.55 4.31
C GLY A 49 -8.79 -5.71 3.27
N GLY A 50 -8.17 -6.89 3.22
CA GLY A 50 -6.96 -7.09 2.44
C GLY A 50 -5.68 -6.62 3.16
N ARG A 51 -4.54 -6.87 2.55
CA ARG A 51 -3.21 -6.56 3.09
C ARG A 51 -2.71 -5.19 2.68
N HIS A 52 -2.96 -4.82 1.43
CA HIS A 52 -2.49 -3.60 0.79
C HIS A 52 -3.64 -2.94 0.04
N HIS A 53 -3.82 -1.64 0.28
CA HIS A 53 -4.95 -0.83 -0.22
C HIS A 53 -5.20 -1.03 -1.71
N ASP A 54 -4.25 -0.65 -2.57
CA ASP A 54 -4.46 -0.65 -4.02
C ASP A 54 -4.72 -2.07 -4.56
N SER A 55 -4.02 -3.10 -4.07
CA SER A 55 -4.23 -4.47 -4.57
C SER A 55 -5.56 -5.06 -4.11
N ALA A 56 -6.03 -4.70 -2.92
CA ALA A 56 -7.37 -5.07 -2.45
C ALA A 56 -8.45 -4.40 -3.29
N LEU A 57 -8.32 -3.07 -3.53
CA LEU A 57 -9.22 -2.32 -4.42
C LEU A 57 -9.29 -2.95 -5.81
N LEU A 58 -8.13 -3.29 -6.38
CA LEU A 58 -8.08 -3.93 -7.69
C LEU A 58 -8.78 -5.29 -7.67
N ALA A 59 -8.49 -6.14 -6.69
CA ALA A 59 -9.11 -7.46 -6.58
C ALA A 59 -10.65 -7.35 -6.44
N HIS A 60 -11.15 -6.44 -5.62
CA HIS A 60 -12.60 -6.22 -5.48
C HIS A 60 -13.23 -5.71 -6.77
N LEU A 61 -12.59 -4.76 -7.44
CA LEU A 61 -13.06 -4.22 -8.72
C LEU A 61 -13.09 -5.29 -9.82
N LEU A 62 -12.03 -6.11 -9.92
CA LEU A 62 -11.97 -7.22 -10.88
C LEU A 62 -13.01 -8.29 -10.58
N GLU A 63 -13.20 -8.66 -9.32
CA GLU A 63 -14.25 -9.60 -8.90
C GLU A 63 -15.65 -9.07 -9.22
N ALA A 64 -15.92 -7.78 -8.96
CA ALA A 64 -17.21 -7.16 -9.26
C ALA A 64 -17.56 -7.21 -10.75
N LEU A 65 -16.53 -7.12 -11.61
CA LEU A 65 -16.65 -7.22 -13.07
C LEU A 65 -16.64 -8.66 -13.60
N GLY A 66 -16.56 -9.66 -12.70
CA GLY A 66 -16.54 -11.08 -13.09
C GLY A 66 -15.26 -11.53 -13.77
N VAL A 67 -14.14 -10.83 -13.54
CA VAL A 67 -12.83 -11.20 -14.09
C VAL A 67 -12.31 -12.44 -13.38
N THR A 68 -12.04 -13.50 -14.14
CA THR A 68 -11.48 -14.76 -13.64
C THR A 68 -10.24 -15.18 -14.41
N GLY A 69 -9.39 -16.00 -13.79
CA GLY A 69 -8.25 -16.62 -14.46
C GLY A 69 -8.69 -17.76 -15.37
N ALA A 70 -8.06 -17.90 -16.54
CA ALA A 70 -8.34 -19.01 -17.46
C ALA A 70 -7.84 -20.38 -16.94
N HIS A 71 -6.83 -20.37 -16.07
CA HIS A 71 -6.20 -21.57 -15.51
C HIS A 71 -7.07 -22.33 -14.48
N ASP A 72 -7.91 -21.63 -13.72
CA ASP A 72 -8.69 -22.19 -12.61
C ASP A 72 -10.16 -21.75 -12.60
N GLY A 73 -10.53 -20.71 -13.36
CA GLY A 73 -11.87 -20.14 -13.37
C GLY A 73 -12.21 -19.32 -12.14
N GLU A 74 -11.24 -19.03 -11.27
CA GLU A 74 -11.46 -18.30 -10.02
C GLU A 74 -11.22 -16.79 -10.20
N PRO A 75 -11.84 -15.94 -9.36
CA PRO A 75 -11.56 -14.51 -9.33
C PRO A 75 -10.08 -14.21 -9.04
N ILE A 76 -9.57 -13.11 -9.61
CA ILE A 76 -8.20 -12.67 -9.35
C ILE A 76 -8.05 -12.22 -7.90
N ASP A 77 -7.29 -12.98 -7.11
CA ASP A 77 -7.08 -12.69 -5.69
C ASP A 77 -6.08 -11.53 -5.45
N GLU A 78 -6.01 -11.06 -4.20
CA GLU A 78 -5.14 -9.93 -3.85
C GLU A 78 -3.64 -10.17 -4.13
N PRO A 79 -3.01 -11.31 -3.73
CA PRO A 79 -1.63 -11.61 -4.12
C PRO A 79 -1.41 -11.54 -5.63
N MET A 80 -2.27 -12.18 -6.41
CA MET A 80 -2.17 -12.15 -7.87
C MET A 80 -2.31 -10.72 -8.41
N ALA A 81 -3.29 -9.95 -7.95
CA ALA A 81 -3.47 -8.55 -8.32
C ALA A 81 -2.23 -7.69 -7.99
N ALA A 82 -1.63 -7.87 -6.81
CA ALA A 82 -0.44 -7.14 -6.38
C ALA A 82 0.79 -7.50 -7.23
N GLY A 83 0.99 -8.79 -7.52
CA GLY A 83 2.06 -9.25 -8.39
C GLY A 83 1.90 -8.77 -9.82
N LEU A 84 0.69 -8.86 -10.38
CA LEU A 84 0.33 -8.33 -11.70
C LEU A 84 0.53 -6.83 -11.78
N ALA A 85 0.39 -6.08 -10.68
CA ALA A 85 0.70 -4.65 -10.59
C ALA A 85 2.20 -4.34 -10.61
N GLY A 86 3.07 -5.35 -10.60
CA GLY A 86 4.53 -5.22 -10.58
C GLY A 86 5.12 -5.43 -9.18
N GLY A 87 4.28 -5.71 -8.18
CA GLY A 87 4.69 -6.20 -6.88
C GLY A 87 5.61 -5.25 -6.11
N ILE A 88 6.73 -5.80 -5.67
CA ILE A 88 7.71 -5.11 -4.83
C ILE A 88 8.57 -4.13 -5.62
N GLY A 89 9.15 -3.20 -4.89
CA GLY A 89 10.14 -2.27 -5.39
C GLY A 89 10.80 -1.58 -4.21
N PHE A 90 11.56 -0.53 -4.49
CA PHE A 90 12.09 0.32 -3.46
C PHE A 90 12.31 1.73 -4.00
N MET A 91 11.85 2.72 -3.23
CA MET A 91 12.22 4.12 -3.38
C MET A 91 12.53 4.68 -2.00
N TYR A 92 13.59 5.46 -1.85
CA TYR A 92 13.89 6.21 -0.62
C TYR A 92 14.25 7.66 -0.90
N PHE A 93 13.56 8.58 -0.22
CA PHE A 93 13.93 9.99 -0.17
C PHE A 93 13.91 10.50 1.27
N SER A 94 14.75 11.48 1.56
CA SER A 94 14.71 12.29 2.78
C SER A 94 14.49 13.75 2.40
N PHE A 95 13.75 14.47 3.22
CA PHE A 95 13.31 15.83 2.95
C PHE A 95 13.56 16.73 4.15
N SER A 96 14.09 17.92 3.90
CA SER A 96 14.31 18.94 4.92
C SER A 96 13.85 20.28 4.36
N TYR A 97 12.76 20.80 4.92
CA TYR A 97 12.17 22.07 4.53
C TYR A 97 12.21 23.04 5.71
N THR A 98 12.54 24.30 5.44
CA THR A 98 12.56 25.35 6.47
C THR A 98 11.20 25.45 7.15
N GLY A 99 11.16 25.39 8.48
CA GLY A 99 9.93 25.51 9.27
C GLY A 99 9.16 24.21 9.49
N HIS A 100 9.66 23.08 8.97
CA HIS A 100 9.07 21.75 9.16
C HIS A 100 10.10 20.79 9.75
N LEU A 101 9.64 19.79 10.50
CA LEU A 101 10.51 18.68 10.89
C LEU A 101 10.96 17.94 9.63
N PRO A 102 12.25 17.55 9.54
CA PRO A 102 12.71 16.73 8.44
C PRO A 102 12.00 15.38 8.47
N THR A 103 11.78 14.81 7.28
CA THR A 103 11.07 13.54 7.13
C THR A 103 11.71 12.66 6.07
N MET A 104 11.17 11.45 5.90
CA MET A 104 11.61 10.49 4.89
C MET A 104 10.42 9.73 4.32
N THR A 105 10.57 9.19 3.12
CA THR A 105 9.56 8.32 2.52
C THR A 105 10.24 7.10 1.94
N ILE A 106 9.66 5.93 2.25
CA ILE A 106 9.91 4.69 1.52
C ILE A 106 8.65 4.31 0.75
N VAL A 107 8.82 3.91 -0.52
CA VAL A 107 7.79 3.21 -1.28
C VAL A 107 8.33 1.80 -1.56
N PRO A 108 7.86 0.76 -0.86
CA PRO A 108 8.42 -0.60 -0.95
C PRO A 108 7.75 -1.44 -2.05
N ARG A 109 7.10 -0.78 -3.00
CA ARG A 109 6.46 -1.38 -4.17
C ARG A 109 7.03 -0.78 -5.44
N ILE A 110 6.63 -1.31 -6.57
CA ILE A 110 6.99 -0.74 -7.87
C ILE A 110 6.62 0.76 -7.94
N HIS A 111 7.59 1.57 -8.33
CA HIS A 111 7.49 3.03 -8.42
C HIS A 111 8.65 3.53 -9.30
N PRO A 112 8.45 4.51 -10.21
CA PRO A 112 7.30 5.42 -10.35
C PRO A 112 6.19 4.93 -11.28
N ARG A 113 6.26 3.68 -11.76
CA ARG A 113 5.23 3.12 -12.64
C ARG A 113 3.85 3.10 -11.95
N PRO A 114 2.75 3.30 -12.71
CA PRO A 114 1.41 3.25 -12.16
C PRO A 114 1.07 1.81 -11.75
N PHE A 115 0.77 1.61 -10.46
CA PHE A 115 0.53 0.29 -9.88
C PHE A 115 -0.73 -0.38 -10.47
N LEU A 116 -1.88 0.27 -10.32
CA LEU A 116 -3.18 -0.25 -10.72
C LEU A 116 -3.31 -0.39 -12.24
N VAL A 117 -3.04 0.69 -12.98
CA VAL A 117 -3.09 0.69 -14.46
C VAL A 117 -2.09 -0.30 -15.04
N GLY A 118 -0.89 -0.42 -14.45
CA GLY A 118 0.09 -1.40 -14.89
C GLY A 118 -0.42 -2.85 -14.84
N ALA A 119 -1.23 -3.20 -13.83
CA ALA A 119 -1.85 -4.52 -13.76
C ALA A 119 -2.85 -4.76 -14.90
N LEU A 120 -3.69 -3.76 -15.19
CA LEU A 120 -4.66 -3.80 -16.28
C LEU A 120 -3.97 -3.93 -17.65
N GLU A 121 -2.89 -3.17 -17.87
CA GLU A 121 -2.09 -3.24 -19.09
C GLU A 121 -1.44 -4.62 -19.29
N ARG A 122 -0.83 -5.18 -18.24
CA ARG A 122 -0.15 -6.49 -18.34
C ARG A 122 -1.12 -7.67 -18.50
N THR A 123 -2.33 -7.55 -17.96
CA THR A 123 -3.40 -8.54 -18.15
C THR A 123 -4.15 -8.37 -19.47
N GLY A 124 -3.93 -7.25 -20.19
CA GLY A 124 -4.65 -6.92 -21.41
C GLY A 124 -6.13 -6.63 -21.19
N LEU A 125 -6.54 -6.34 -19.94
CA LEU A 125 -7.92 -5.99 -19.63
C LEU A 125 -8.29 -4.66 -20.28
N PRO A 126 -9.36 -4.60 -21.09
CA PRO A 126 -9.80 -3.36 -21.69
C PRO A 126 -10.21 -2.37 -20.59
N HIS A 127 -9.66 -1.16 -20.68
CA HIS A 127 -9.94 -0.11 -19.71
C HIS A 127 -9.83 1.26 -20.38
N HIS A 128 -10.55 2.23 -19.82
CA HIS A 128 -10.51 3.61 -20.22
C HIS A 128 -9.95 4.48 -19.09
N VAL A 129 -8.92 5.26 -19.40
CA VAL A 129 -8.39 6.30 -18.51
C VAL A 129 -8.90 7.65 -18.99
N SER A 130 -9.68 8.35 -18.16
CA SER A 130 -10.12 9.71 -18.43
C SER A 130 -9.38 10.71 -17.54
N GLU A 131 -8.97 11.84 -18.13
CA GLU A 131 -8.35 12.96 -17.44
C GLU A 131 -8.96 14.27 -17.94
N THR A 132 -9.24 15.20 -17.04
CA THR A 132 -9.78 16.52 -17.35
C THR A 132 -9.42 17.53 -16.27
N THR A 133 -9.35 18.81 -16.63
CA THR A 133 -9.22 19.91 -15.66
C THR A 133 -10.57 20.46 -15.18
N SER A 134 -11.69 19.92 -15.68
CA SER A 134 -13.04 20.38 -15.34
C SER A 134 -13.71 19.43 -14.35
N ALA A 135 -13.89 19.88 -13.10
CA ALA A 135 -14.61 19.13 -12.07
C ALA A 135 -16.04 18.75 -12.51
N ALA A 136 -16.75 19.66 -13.18
CA ALA A 136 -18.09 19.39 -13.70
C ALA A 136 -18.11 18.31 -14.78
N LYS A 137 -17.09 18.26 -15.67
CA LYS A 137 -16.95 17.17 -16.64
C LYS A 137 -16.64 15.85 -15.93
N ALA A 138 -15.70 15.87 -14.98
CA ALA A 138 -15.29 14.70 -14.21
C ALA A 138 -16.42 14.08 -13.38
N ALA A 139 -17.34 14.91 -12.87
CA ALA A 139 -18.55 14.45 -12.18
C ALA A 139 -19.52 13.76 -13.15
N ARG A 140 -19.82 14.38 -14.30
CA ARG A 140 -20.70 13.78 -15.33
C ARG A 140 -20.16 12.46 -15.89
N GLU A 141 -18.85 12.35 -16.08
CA GLU A 141 -18.22 11.10 -16.54
C GLU A 141 -18.32 9.99 -15.48
N LEU A 142 -18.15 10.34 -14.21
CA LEU A 142 -18.35 9.40 -13.10
C LEU A 142 -19.81 8.93 -13.03
N ASP A 143 -20.78 9.86 -13.11
CA ASP A 143 -22.20 9.52 -13.12
C ASP A 143 -22.54 8.58 -14.29
N ALA A 144 -22.01 8.87 -15.48
CA ALA A 144 -22.23 8.03 -16.66
C ALA A 144 -21.65 6.61 -16.49
N ALA A 145 -20.49 6.47 -15.86
CA ALA A 145 -19.90 5.16 -15.57
C ALA A 145 -20.76 4.35 -14.58
N LEU A 146 -21.19 5.00 -13.49
CA LEU A 146 -22.04 4.36 -12.47
C LEU A 146 -23.42 4.00 -13.03
N ASP A 147 -24.02 4.86 -13.85
CA ASP A 147 -25.30 4.60 -14.53
C ASP A 147 -25.21 3.44 -15.52
N ALA A 148 -24.03 3.23 -16.12
CA ALA A 148 -23.73 2.05 -16.94
C ALA A 148 -23.43 0.79 -16.11
N GLY A 149 -23.47 0.87 -14.78
CA GLY A 149 -23.21 -0.23 -13.87
C GLY A 149 -21.74 -0.55 -13.66
N HIS A 150 -20.83 0.38 -13.99
CA HIS A 150 -19.39 0.17 -13.81
C HIS A 150 -18.87 0.92 -12.58
N PRO A 151 -18.18 0.24 -11.65
CA PRO A 151 -17.43 0.93 -10.61
C PRO A 151 -16.27 1.70 -11.24
N ALA A 152 -15.87 2.81 -10.63
CA ALA A 152 -14.82 3.66 -11.15
C ALA A 152 -13.70 3.85 -10.14
N LEU A 153 -12.47 3.55 -10.55
CA LEU A 153 -11.28 3.95 -9.79
C LEU A 153 -11.06 5.45 -10.02
N VAL A 154 -10.94 6.24 -8.97
CA VAL A 154 -10.69 7.69 -9.06
C VAL A 154 -9.48 8.07 -8.20
N THR A 155 -8.66 8.97 -8.73
CA THR A 155 -7.57 9.56 -7.95
C THR A 155 -8.05 10.82 -7.24
N VAL A 156 -7.88 10.84 -5.92
CA VAL A 156 -8.15 11.99 -5.03
C VAL A 156 -6.85 12.50 -4.41
N ASP A 157 -6.91 13.67 -3.78
CA ASP A 157 -5.97 13.98 -2.70
C ASP A 157 -6.41 13.27 -1.42
N ARG A 158 -5.52 12.49 -0.80
CA ARG A 158 -5.84 11.70 0.40
C ARG A 158 -6.37 12.56 1.54
N ALA A 159 -5.78 13.74 1.79
CA ALA A 159 -6.19 14.63 2.87
C ALA A 159 -7.57 15.27 2.63
N GLY A 160 -8.07 15.19 1.38
CA GLY A 160 -9.43 15.62 1.03
C GLY A 160 -10.53 14.69 1.58
N LEU A 161 -10.19 13.50 2.06
CA LEU A 161 -11.13 12.55 2.66
C LEU A 161 -11.13 12.68 4.19
N GLY A 162 -12.31 12.92 4.77
CA GLY A 162 -12.43 13.22 6.20
C GLY A 162 -11.92 12.12 7.14
N HIS A 163 -11.98 10.85 6.75
CA HIS A 163 -11.44 9.73 7.53
C HIS A 163 -9.92 9.55 7.36
N GLN A 164 -9.28 10.20 6.39
CA GLN A 164 -7.83 10.12 6.17
C GLN A 164 -7.05 11.20 6.94
N VAL A 165 -7.43 11.45 8.20
CA VAL A 165 -6.84 12.51 9.05
C VAL A 165 -5.34 12.36 9.35
N TRP A 166 -4.78 11.17 9.08
CA TRP A 166 -3.38 10.81 9.29
C TRP A 166 -2.49 11.07 8.05
N ALA A 167 -3.12 11.37 6.92
CA ALA A 167 -2.41 11.72 5.70
C ALA A 167 -1.64 13.04 5.90
N ASP A 168 -0.64 13.26 5.05
CA ASP A 168 0.11 14.51 5.07
C ASP A 168 -0.83 15.68 4.83
N SER A 169 -0.71 16.74 5.64
CA SER A 169 -1.65 17.87 5.59
C SER A 169 -1.36 18.85 4.45
N ILE A 170 -0.31 18.60 3.67
CA ILE A 170 0.09 19.44 2.54
C ILE A 170 -0.93 19.23 1.39
N PRO A 171 -1.75 20.25 1.04
CA PRO A 171 -2.76 20.06 0.02
C PRO A 171 -2.13 19.80 -1.35
N GLY A 172 -2.63 18.80 -2.06
CA GLY A 172 -2.21 18.44 -3.41
C GLY A 172 -0.95 17.58 -3.47
N SER A 173 -0.47 17.02 -2.35
CA SER A 173 0.80 16.27 -2.32
C SER A 173 0.66 14.76 -2.28
N ASP A 174 -0.52 14.22 -1.96
CA ASP A 174 -0.72 12.78 -1.73
C ASP A 174 -1.81 12.22 -2.66
N PRO A 175 -1.47 11.89 -3.93
CA PRO A 175 -2.40 11.22 -4.82
C PRO A 175 -2.77 9.84 -4.28
N TYR A 176 -4.06 9.60 -4.16
CA TYR A 176 -4.60 8.39 -3.54
C TYR A 176 -5.76 7.86 -4.37
N ASP A 177 -5.72 6.57 -4.71
CA ASP A 177 -6.76 5.94 -5.50
C ASP A 177 -7.81 5.31 -4.59
N VAL A 178 -9.09 5.51 -4.91
CA VAL A 178 -10.25 4.85 -4.28
C VAL A 178 -11.18 4.33 -5.36
N VAL A 179 -12.02 3.35 -5.04
CA VAL A 179 -13.10 2.92 -5.95
C VAL A 179 -14.41 3.56 -5.54
N VAL A 180 -15.07 4.25 -6.46
CA VAL A 180 -16.48 4.62 -6.34
C VAL A 180 -17.31 3.42 -6.79
N ALA A 181 -17.84 2.69 -5.83
CA ALA A 181 -18.61 1.46 -6.03
C ALA A 181 -20.10 1.71 -6.27
N GLY A 182 -20.56 2.94 -6.11
CA GLY A 182 -21.98 3.28 -6.26
C GLY A 182 -22.31 4.71 -5.85
N ARG A 183 -23.59 5.05 -5.95
CA ARG A 183 -24.16 6.33 -5.50
C ARG A 183 -25.59 6.17 -4.99
N LEU A 184 -25.95 6.96 -3.98
CA LEU A 184 -27.30 7.07 -3.44
C LEU A 184 -27.66 8.54 -3.24
N GLY A 185 -28.40 9.12 -4.19
CA GLY A 185 -28.66 10.57 -4.20
C GLY A 185 -27.36 11.36 -4.31
N ASP A 186 -27.11 12.26 -3.35
CA ASP A 186 -25.92 13.12 -3.28
C ASP A 186 -24.77 12.48 -2.46
N VAL A 187 -24.80 11.15 -2.28
CA VAL A 187 -23.78 10.37 -1.56
C VAL A 187 -23.10 9.39 -2.52
N ALA A 188 -21.78 9.45 -2.60
CA ALA A 188 -20.94 8.43 -3.22
C ALA A 188 -20.63 7.32 -2.22
N LEU A 189 -20.57 6.08 -2.72
CA LEU A 189 -20.25 4.89 -1.94
C LEU A 189 -18.83 4.45 -2.31
N LEU A 190 -17.87 4.63 -1.41
CA LEU A 190 -16.45 4.34 -1.65
C LEU A 190 -16.06 2.97 -1.09
N ASP A 191 -15.21 2.26 -1.82
CA ASP A 191 -14.30 1.27 -1.26
C ASP A 191 -12.98 1.96 -0.91
N ASP A 192 -12.70 2.07 0.39
CA ASP A 192 -11.48 2.64 0.95
C ASP A 192 -11.31 2.18 2.41
N ASP A 193 -10.50 1.15 2.64
CA ASP A 193 -10.14 0.51 3.93
C ASP A 193 -11.28 -0.07 4.80
N ALA A 194 -12.47 0.52 4.79
CA ALA A 194 -13.61 0.11 5.63
C ALA A 194 -14.26 -1.17 5.15
N LEU A 195 -14.74 -2.02 6.08
CA LEU A 195 -15.37 -3.31 5.76
C LEU A 195 -16.79 -3.21 5.19
N ALA A 196 -17.25 -2.01 4.90
CA ALA A 196 -18.54 -1.65 4.33
C ALA A 196 -18.35 -0.38 3.49
N PRO A 197 -19.28 -0.06 2.56
CA PRO A 197 -19.18 1.16 1.76
C PRO A 197 -19.04 2.40 2.65
N LEU A 198 -18.05 3.23 2.38
CA LEU A 198 -17.94 4.54 2.99
C LEU A 198 -18.84 5.53 2.25
N GLU A 199 -19.78 6.12 2.99
CA GLU A 199 -20.65 7.16 2.48
C GLU A 199 -19.92 8.51 2.51
N VAL A 200 -19.71 9.09 1.33
CA VAL A 200 -19.04 10.39 1.16
C VAL A 200 -19.93 11.31 0.34
N PRO A 201 -20.24 12.54 0.81
CA PRO A 201 -20.95 13.52 0.00
C PRO A 201 -20.25 13.77 -1.34
N VAL A 202 -21.01 13.86 -2.43
CA VAL A 202 -20.45 13.98 -3.79
C VAL A 202 -19.62 15.27 -3.98
N ASP A 203 -19.94 16.33 -3.26
CA ASP A 203 -19.20 17.60 -3.26
C ASP A 203 -17.85 17.49 -2.52
N VAL A 204 -17.79 16.70 -1.46
CA VAL A 204 -16.54 16.34 -0.77
C VAL A 204 -15.66 15.51 -1.69
N LEU A 205 -16.20 14.48 -2.34
CA LEU A 205 -15.45 13.67 -3.31
C LEU A 205 -14.93 14.53 -4.47
N ALA A 206 -15.77 15.40 -5.04
CA ALA A 206 -15.37 16.30 -6.11
C ALA A 206 -14.25 17.25 -5.68
N SER A 207 -14.33 17.77 -4.45
CA SER A 207 -13.30 18.64 -3.87
C SER A 207 -11.98 17.90 -3.66
N ALA A 208 -12.03 16.67 -3.13
CA ALA A 208 -10.85 15.82 -2.95
C ALA A 208 -10.18 15.50 -4.29
N ARG A 209 -10.95 15.19 -5.34
CA ARG A 209 -10.42 15.01 -6.72
C ARG A 209 -9.80 16.30 -7.28
N ALA A 210 -10.33 17.48 -6.93
CA ALA A 210 -9.83 18.76 -7.41
C ALA A 210 -8.54 19.22 -6.72
N ALA A 211 -8.33 18.81 -5.48
CA ALA A 211 -7.19 19.21 -4.67
C ALA A 211 -5.85 18.71 -5.27
N HIS A 212 -5.81 17.49 -5.81
CA HIS A 212 -4.63 16.97 -6.50
C HIS A 212 -4.63 17.32 -8.00
N ARG A 213 -4.22 18.56 -8.32
CA ARG A 213 -4.27 19.12 -9.69
C ARG A 213 -3.50 18.30 -10.74
N ALA A 214 -2.37 17.70 -10.35
CA ALA A 214 -1.53 16.93 -11.26
C ALA A 214 -2.22 15.66 -11.79
N SER A 215 -3.17 15.10 -11.02
CA SER A 215 -3.96 13.95 -11.47
C SER A 215 -5.06 14.32 -12.46
N ARG A 216 -5.40 15.61 -12.65
CA ARG A 216 -6.42 16.04 -13.61
C ARG A 216 -7.72 15.22 -13.49
N HIS A 217 -8.22 15.08 -12.27
CA HIS A 217 -9.42 14.29 -11.96
C HIS A 217 -9.39 12.85 -12.52
N ARG A 218 -8.22 12.23 -12.65
CA ARG A 218 -8.04 10.90 -13.24
C ARG A 218 -9.10 9.90 -12.76
N MET A 219 -9.69 9.21 -13.72
CA MET A 219 -10.63 8.12 -13.51
C MET A 219 -10.25 6.96 -14.41
N VAL A 220 -10.33 5.74 -13.89
CA VAL A 220 -10.16 4.50 -14.65
C VAL A 220 -11.43 3.68 -14.54
N VAL A 221 -11.98 3.29 -15.68
CA VAL A 221 -13.11 2.37 -15.79
C VAL A 221 -12.63 1.13 -16.54
N VAL A 222 -12.79 -0.03 -15.93
CA VAL A 222 -12.43 -1.32 -16.53
C VAL A 222 -13.69 -1.92 -17.15
N GLU A 223 -13.56 -2.43 -18.36
CA GLU A 223 -14.66 -3.10 -19.04
C GLU A 223 -14.71 -4.58 -18.62
N PRO A 224 -15.92 -5.17 -18.45
CA PRO A 224 -16.04 -6.59 -18.22
C PRO A 224 -15.37 -7.39 -19.35
N PRO A 225 -14.58 -8.43 -19.05
CA PRO A 225 -13.88 -9.18 -20.08
C PRO A 225 -14.84 -10.08 -20.84
N GLY A 226 -14.57 -10.31 -22.13
CA GLY A 226 -15.35 -11.25 -22.95
C GLY A 226 -15.04 -12.73 -22.67
N ALA A 227 -13.95 -13.03 -21.95
CA ALA A 227 -13.49 -14.36 -21.60
C ALA A 227 -12.56 -14.31 -20.37
N PRO A 228 -12.33 -15.44 -19.67
CA PRO A 228 -11.31 -15.52 -18.61
C PRO A 228 -9.92 -15.09 -19.10
N VAL A 229 -9.14 -14.46 -18.21
CA VAL A 229 -7.82 -13.88 -18.53
C VAL A 229 -6.74 -14.96 -18.51
N ASP A 230 -5.92 -15.03 -19.56
CA ASP A 230 -4.69 -15.82 -19.54
C ASP A 230 -3.62 -15.11 -18.70
N LEU A 231 -3.41 -15.60 -17.48
CA LEU A 231 -2.51 -14.98 -16.52
C LEU A 231 -1.03 -15.32 -16.77
N ALA A 232 -0.71 -16.43 -17.43
CA ALA A 232 0.67 -16.86 -17.59
C ALA A 232 1.59 -15.80 -18.24
N PRO A 233 1.24 -15.19 -19.39
CA PRO A 233 2.06 -14.12 -19.99
C PRO A 233 2.10 -12.86 -19.10
N ALA A 234 0.99 -12.51 -18.45
CA ALA A 234 0.90 -11.34 -17.58
C ALA A 234 1.80 -11.48 -16.33
N VAL A 235 1.85 -12.68 -15.74
CA VAL A 235 2.72 -13.01 -14.61
C VAL A 235 4.19 -12.93 -15.02
N ARG A 236 4.58 -13.53 -16.16
CA ARG A 236 5.96 -13.45 -16.67
C ARG A 236 6.38 -11.99 -16.91
N ALA A 237 5.53 -11.20 -17.55
CA ALA A 237 5.78 -9.77 -17.78
C ALA A 237 5.92 -8.99 -16.46
N SER A 238 5.11 -9.30 -15.46
CA SER A 238 5.13 -8.61 -14.16
C SER A 238 6.40 -8.93 -13.36
N ILE A 239 6.86 -10.18 -13.36
CA ILE A 239 8.12 -10.57 -12.73
C ILE A 239 9.29 -9.89 -13.43
N ALA A 240 9.32 -9.89 -14.77
CA ALA A 240 10.36 -9.22 -15.54
C ALA A 240 10.46 -7.72 -15.22
N VAL A 241 9.31 -7.05 -15.10
CA VAL A 241 9.25 -5.63 -14.69
C VAL A 241 9.72 -5.47 -13.24
N THR A 242 9.37 -6.38 -12.33
CA THR A 242 9.84 -6.32 -10.93
C THR A 242 11.37 -6.39 -10.87
N VAL A 243 11.96 -7.38 -11.56
CA VAL A 243 13.41 -7.55 -11.66
C VAL A 243 14.06 -6.30 -12.23
N HIS A 244 13.58 -5.83 -13.39
CA HIS A 244 14.09 -4.63 -14.03
C HIS A 244 14.09 -3.44 -13.06
N ASP A 245 12.98 -3.16 -12.39
CA ASP A 245 12.87 -1.98 -11.53
C ASP A 245 13.65 -2.11 -10.21
N LEU A 246 14.03 -3.33 -9.81
CA LEU A 246 14.94 -3.58 -8.69
C LEU A 246 16.42 -3.41 -9.06
N THR A 247 16.81 -3.73 -10.30
CA THR A 247 18.22 -3.80 -10.72
C THR A 247 18.67 -2.65 -11.61
N GLU A 248 17.75 -2.02 -12.35
CA GLU A 248 18.04 -0.99 -13.35
C GLU A 248 17.61 0.42 -12.90
N ASP A 249 18.11 1.42 -13.62
CA ASP A 249 17.73 2.81 -13.42
C ASP A 249 16.32 3.07 -14.00
N VAL A 250 15.32 3.16 -13.13
CA VAL A 250 13.91 3.44 -13.49
C VAL A 250 13.58 4.92 -13.68
N MET A 251 14.52 5.80 -13.34
CA MET A 251 14.39 7.25 -13.45
C MET A 251 15.71 7.86 -13.92
N PRO A 252 15.69 8.88 -14.79
CA PRO A 252 16.92 9.52 -15.24
C PRO A 252 17.52 10.46 -14.18
N GLY A 253 18.83 10.67 -14.27
CA GLY A 253 19.54 11.72 -13.54
C GLY A 253 19.78 11.44 -12.05
N ASN A 254 19.95 12.50 -11.26
CA ASN A 254 20.43 12.43 -9.88
C ASN A 254 19.50 11.66 -8.91
N GLY A 255 18.24 11.42 -9.32
CA GLY A 255 17.25 10.68 -8.55
C GLY A 255 17.35 9.17 -8.69
N ALA A 256 18.02 8.66 -9.72
CA ALA A 256 18.12 7.21 -9.98
C ALA A 256 18.67 6.45 -8.77
N GLY A 257 19.59 7.08 -8.02
CA GLY A 257 20.25 6.53 -6.83
C GLY A 257 19.32 6.10 -5.70
N ASN A 258 18.05 6.51 -5.76
CA ASN A 258 17.06 6.32 -4.72
C ASN A 258 16.14 5.12 -4.95
N PHE A 259 16.29 4.42 -6.07
CA PHE A 259 15.40 3.35 -6.49
C PHE A 259 16.08 1.97 -6.47
N GLY A 260 15.26 0.92 -6.40
CA GLY A 260 15.70 -0.47 -6.45
C GLY A 260 16.67 -0.85 -5.34
N LEU A 261 17.47 -1.90 -5.57
CA LEU A 261 18.45 -2.40 -4.60
C LEU A 261 19.55 -1.37 -4.28
N ARG A 262 19.84 -0.45 -5.21
CA ARG A 262 20.77 0.67 -4.99
C ARG A 262 20.19 1.68 -4.00
N GLY A 263 18.92 2.07 -4.18
CA GLY A 263 18.19 2.91 -3.24
C GLY A 263 18.10 2.29 -1.86
N LEU A 264 17.85 0.98 -1.79
CA LEU A 264 17.82 0.22 -0.54
C LEU A 264 19.15 0.27 0.19
N THR A 265 20.26 0.07 -0.53
CA THR A 265 21.61 0.18 0.05
C THR A 265 21.87 1.60 0.54
N ARG A 266 21.54 2.62 -0.26
CA ARG A 266 21.70 4.03 0.12
C ARG A 266 20.91 4.38 1.39
N TRP A 267 19.70 3.85 1.53
CA TRP A 267 18.89 4.04 2.74
C TRP A 267 19.52 3.39 3.96
N ALA A 268 19.98 2.13 3.84
CA ALA A 268 20.66 1.43 4.91
C ALA A 268 21.95 2.15 5.34
N ASP A 269 22.74 2.64 4.38
CA ASP A 269 23.93 3.45 4.64
C ASP A 269 23.58 4.76 5.36
N ALA A 270 22.50 5.43 4.97
CA ALA A 270 22.05 6.65 5.63
C ALA A 270 21.59 6.37 7.08
N LEU A 271 20.95 5.23 7.34
CA LEU A 271 20.61 4.78 8.69
C LEU A 271 21.84 4.50 9.55
N ALA A 272 22.93 4.00 8.97
CA ALA A 272 24.18 3.67 9.66
C ALA A 272 25.14 4.88 9.79
N ASP A 273 24.98 5.90 8.97
CA ASP A 273 25.88 7.04 8.95
C ASP A 273 25.67 7.98 10.14
N ARG A 274 26.75 8.18 10.91
CA ARG A 274 26.81 9.02 12.11
C ARG A 274 27.48 10.38 11.86
N ARG A 275 28.08 10.58 10.69
CA ARG A 275 29.07 11.63 10.45
C ARG A 275 28.62 12.64 9.41
N THR A 276 28.05 12.18 8.29
CA THR A 276 27.79 13.08 7.16
C THR A 276 26.41 13.73 7.25
N LYS A 277 26.23 14.84 6.51
CA LYS A 277 24.95 15.56 6.42
C LYS A 277 23.78 14.74 5.85
N THR A 278 24.06 13.60 5.21
CA THR A 278 23.04 12.71 4.65
C THR A 278 22.69 11.54 5.56
N GLY A 279 23.45 11.36 6.66
CA GLY A 279 23.18 10.34 7.67
C GLY A 279 22.02 10.72 8.58
N TRP A 280 21.23 9.74 9.01
CA TRP A 280 20.04 9.96 9.85
C TRP A 280 20.37 10.64 11.16
N ALA A 281 21.53 10.37 11.75
CA ALA A 281 21.98 11.04 12.97
C ALA A 281 22.13 12.57 12.81
N ARG A 282 22.35 13.05 11.58
CA ARG A 282 22.52 14.47 11.25
C ARG A 282 21.26 15.10 10.64
N ILE A 283 20.47 14.32 9.88
CA ILE A 283 19.19 14.80 9.34
C ILE A 283 18.16 14.91 10.46
N PHE A 284 18.08 13.90 11.33
CA PHE A 284 17.12 13.80 12.42
C PHE A 284 17.81 14.08 13.76
N ASP A 285 18.29 15.31 13.90
CA ASP A 285 19.24 15.75 14.94
C ASP A 285 18.62 16.07 16.31
N SER A 286 17.31 15.85 16.47
CA SER A 286 16.56 16.07 17.71
C SER A 286 15.59 14.93 17.97
N GLY A 287 15.15 14.78 19.22
CA GLY A 287 14.15 13.78 19.60
C GLY A 287 12.86 13.88 18.76
N PRO A 288 12.28 15.08 18.55
CA PRO A 288 11.10 15.23 17.70
C PRO A 288 11.35 14.89 16.22
N ALA A 289 12.49 15.32 15.66
CA ALA A 289 12.82 15.00 14.27
C ALA A 289 13.00 13.50 14.05
N LEU A 290 13.71 12.81 14.95
CA LEU A 290 13.88 11.36 14.88
C LEU A 290 12.55 10.63 15.10
N GLY A 291 11.77 11.09 16.09
CA GLY A 291 10.44 10.55 16.37
C GLY A 291 9.51 10.58 15.17
N HIS A 292 9.45 11.72 14.49
CA HIS A 292 8.67 11.91 13.27
C HIS A 292 9.13 10.97 12.14
N ALA A 293 10.44 10.86 11.91
CA ALA A 293 11.00 9.99 10.89
C ALA A 293 10.78 8.49 11.16
N LEU A 294 10.86 8.07 12.43
CA LEU A 294 10.65 6.66 12.83
C LEU A 294 9.18 6.26 12.73
N ARG A 295 8.26 7.16 13.10
CA ARG A 295 6.83 6.98 12.84
C ARG A 295 6.58 6.79 11.35
N ARG A 296 7.13 7.70 10.54
CA ARG A 296 6.97 7.66 9.08
C ARG A 296 7.58 6.39 8.48
N LEU A 297 8.74 5.95 8.96
CA LEU A 297 9.35 4.68 8.59
C LEU A 297 8.41 3.50 8.88
N HIS A 298 7.85 3.42 10.08
CA HIS A 298 6.89 2.37 10.42
C HIS A 298 5.67 2.41 9.47
N ASP A 299 5.10 3.59 9.22
CA ASP A 299 3.93 3.76 8.37
C ASP A 299 4.19 3.29 6.92
N CYS A 300 5.33 3.69 6.33
CA CYS A 300 5.77 3.23 5.00
C CYS A 300 6.02 1.72 4.91
N LEU A 301 6.37 1.05 6.00
CA LEU A 301 6.64 -0.39 6.01
C LEU A 301 5.42 -1.25 6.37
N THR A 302 4.31 -0.61 6.75
CA THR A 302 3.12 -1.31 7.25
C THR A 302 1.83 -1.00 6.49
N PHE A 303 1.62 0.21 6.01
CA PHE A 303 0.36 0.56 5.32
C PHE A 303 0.47 1.63 4.22
N ASP A 304 1.38 2.59 4.30
CA ASP A 304 1.48 3.64 3.28
C ASP A 304 2.22 3.14 2.04
N HIS A 305 1.51 3.03 0.91
CA HIS A 305 1.97 2.36 -0.32
C HIS A 305 2.50 0.94 -0.08
N SER A 306 2.00 0.27 0.97
CA SER A 306 2.62 -0.92 1.53
C SER A 306 1.62 -1.85 2.22
N SER A 307 2.12 -3.02 2.60
CA SER A 307 1.49 -3.95 3.55
C SER A 307 2.53 -4.37 4.57
N PRO A 308 2.13 -4.92 5.74
CA PRO A 308 3.08 -5.36 6.77
C PRO A 308 4.17 -6.26 6.20
N GLY A 309 5.43 -5.94 6.54
CA GLY A 309 6.59 -6.57 5.92
C GLY A 309 6.96 -5.97 4.56
N ALA A 310 6.64 -4.69 4.33
CA ALA A 310 7.05 -3.93 3.15
C ALA A 310 6.65 -4.59 1.81
N MET A 311 5.43 -5.11 1.70
CA MET A 311 4.90 -5.86 0.53
C MET A 311 5.50 -7.24 0.27
N ARG A 312 6.58 -7.63 0.96
CA ARG A 312 7.30 -8.88 0.67
C ARG A 312 6.47 -10.13 0.94
N PRO A 313 5.72 -10.26 2.06
CA PRO A 313 4.85 -11.42 2.27
C PRO A 313 3.75 -11.53 1.20
N LEU A 314 3.22 -10.39 0.73
CA LEU A 314 2.22 -10.34 -0.34
C LEU A 314 2.80 -10.79 -1.68
N TYR A 315 4.03 -10.38 -1.98
CA TYR A 315 4.73 -10.81 -3.19
C TYR A 315 5.20 -12.26 -3.12
N ALA A 316 5.57 -12.78 -1.94
CA ALA A 316 5.91 -14.19 -1.76
C ALA A 316 4.71 -15.11 -2.06
N ASP A 317 3.50 -14.74 -1.62
CA ASP A 317 2.29 -15.49 -1.96
C ASP A 317 2.01 -15.46 -3.47
N PHE A 318 2.22 -14.31 -4.13
CA PHE A 318 2.16 -14.20 -5.59
C PHE A 318 3.16 -15.13 -6.28
N LEU A 319 4.44 -15.11 -5.87
CA LEU A 319 5.47 -15.97 -6.47
C LEU A 319 5.19 -17.45 -6.23
N THR A 320 4.57 -17.80 -5.10
CA THR A 320 4.13 -19.18 -4.81
C THR A 320 3.04 -19.62 -5.78
N ALA A 321 2.04 -18.77 -6.02
CA ALA A 321 0.99 -19.04 -7.02
C ALA A 321 1.57 -19.10 -8.45
N ALA A 322 2.46 -18.16 -8.77
CA ALA A 322 3.15 -18.09 -10.07
C ALA A 322 3.99 -19.34 -10.35
N ALA A 323 4.65 -19.91 -9.34
CA ALA A 323 5.41 -21.16 -9.48
C ALA A 323 4.53 -22.31 -10.00
N GLY A 324 3.31 -22.45 -9.45
CA GLY A 324 2.35 -23.45 -9.90
C GLY A 324 1.75 -23.15 -11.27
N LEU A 325 1.38 -21.88 -11.52
CA LEU A 325 0.81 -21.46 -12.79
C LEU A 325 1.77 -21.61 -13.98
N LEU A 326 3.05 -21.31 -13.77
CA LEU A 326 4.07 -21.31 -14.82
C LEU A 326 4.84 -22.64 -14.92
N ASP A 327 4.63 -23.56 -13.98
CA ASP A 327 5.45 -24.78 -13.77
C ASP A 327 6.93 -24.46 -13.55
N GLU A 328 7.21 -23.41 -12.76
CA GLU A 328 8.56 -22.88 -12.48
C GLU A 328 8.90 -23.00 -10.98
N PRO A 329 9.37 -24.17 -10.49
CA PRO A 329 9.62 -24.39 -9.07
C PRO A 329 10.69 -23.46 -8.47
N ALA A 330 11.57 -22.89 -9.30
CA ALA A 330 12.56 -21.91 -8.87
C ALA A 330 11.92 -20.63 -8.30
N LEU A 331 10.71 -20.26 -8.73
CA LEU A 331 9.96 -19.13 -8.17
C LEU A 331 9.56 -19.36 -6.70
N ALA A 332 9.36 -20.61 -6.28
CA ALA A 332 9.04 -20.94 -4.89
C ALA A 332 10.22 -20.66 -3.95
N GLU A 333 11.46 -20.79 -4.43
CA GLU A 333 12.65 -20.44 -3.64
C GLU A 333 12.77 -18.91 -3.49
N ALA A 334 12.57 -18.15 -4.56
CA ALA A 334 12.50 -16.69 -4.48
C ALA A 334 11.37 -16.23 -3.54
N ALA A 335 10.21 -16.89 -3.59
CA ALA A 335 9.09 -16.65 -2.67
C ALA A 335 9.50 -16.84 -1.20
N ARG A 336 10.21 -17.91 -0.88
CA ARG A 336 10.70 -18.19 0.47
C ARG A 336 11.68 -17.13 0.96
N LEU A 337 12.59 -16.69 0.10
CA LEU A 337 13.56 -15.64 0.43
C LEU A 337 12.87 -14.29 0.67
N TYR A 338 11.93 -13.89 -0.20
CA TYR A 338 11.15 -12.68 0.04
C TYR A 338 10.26 -12.77 1.28
N SER A 339 9.66 -13.94 1.57
CA SER A 339 8.93 -14.13 2.83
C SER A 339 9.81 -13.84 4.05
N ARG A 340 11.04 -14.38 4.08
CA ARG A 340 12.04 -14.09 5.13
C ARG A 340 12.46 -12.62 5.16
N ALA A 341 12.58 -11.97 3.99
CA ALA A 341 12.85 -10.53 3.93
C ALA A 341 11.69 -9.73 4.54
N GLY A 342 10.45 -10.17 4.31
CA GLY A 342 9.25 -9.63 4.94
C GLY A 342 9.29 -9.69 6.46
N ASP A 343 9.77 -10.80 7.04
CA ASP A 343 9.95 -10.93 8.49
C ASP A 343 10.95 -9.89 9.03
N LEU A 344 12.09 -9.70 8.35
CA LEU A 344 13.08 -8.69 8.73
C LEU A 344 12.52 -7.26 8.58
N TRP A 345 11.79 -6.97 7.51
CA TRP A 345 11.11 -5.68 7.32
C TRP A 345 10.09 -5.41 8.43
N ALA A 346 9.30 -6.42 8.80
CA ALA A 346 8.34 -6.32 9.90
C ALA A 346 9.06 -6.07 11.23
N GLN A 347 10.15 -6.80 11.51
CA GLN A 347 10.97 -6.57 12.70
C GLN A 347 11.56 -5.15 12.73
N LEU A 348 12.00 -4.63 11.58
CA LEU A 348 12.53 -3.27 11.46
C LEU A 348 11.45 -2.23 11.74
N ALA A 349 10.24 -2.39 11.19
CA ALA A 349 9.11 -1.51 11.49
C ALA A 349 8.78 -1.53 12.99
N GLU A 350 8.74 -2.72 13.60
CA GLU A 350 8.47 -2.88 15.04
C GLU A 350 9.57 -2.29 15.93
N THR A 351 10.82 -2.35 15.47
CA THR A 351 11.97 -1.75 16.15
C THR A 351 11.92 -0.22 16.07
N ALA A 352 11.47 0.34 14.94
CA ALA A 352 11.39 1.79 14.74
C ALA A 352 10.46 2.47 15.75
N VAL A 353 9.41 1.78 16.18
CA VAL A 353 8.43 2.28 17.15
C VAL A 353 8.53 1.56 18.49
N ALA A 354 9.71 1.03 18.84
CA ALA A 354 9.99 0.47 20.15
C ALA A 354 10.45 1.55 21.15
N GLY A 355 10.69 1.15 22.40
CA GLY A 355 11.26 2.02 23.43
C GLY A 355 10.39 3.29 23.65
N PRO A 356 10.96 4.51 23.52
CA PRO A 356 10.22 5.76 23.70
C PRO A 356 9.00 5.93 22.78
N LEU A 357 8.98 5.26 21.61
CA LEU A 357 7.86 5.31 20.66
C LEU A 357 6.88 4.14 20.81
N ALA A 358 7.06 3.25 21.78
CA ALA A 358 6.17 2.11 22.01
C ALA A 358 4.67 2.45 22.03
N PRO A 359 4.21 3.60 22.58
CA PRO A 359 2.80 3.98 22.54
C PRO A 359 2.22 4.12 21.12
N TYR A 360 3.04 4.50 20.13
CA TYR A 360 2.58 4.70 18.75
C TYR A 360 1.92 3.46 18.16
N ARG A 361 2.42 2.28 18.52
CA ARG A 361 1.88 1.00 18.05
C ARG A 361 0.40 0.83 18.40
N GLY A 362 0.01 1.21 19.62
CA GLY A 362 -1.38 1.19 20.06
C GLY A 362 -2.25 2.18 19.30
N LEU A 363 -1.71 3.36 18.97
CA LEU A 363 -2.40 4.37 18.17
C LEU A 363 -2.63 3.89 16.74
N ALA A 364 -1.61 3.32 16.10
CA ALA A 364 -1.71 2.77 14.75
C ALA A 364 -2.73 1.63 14.66
N GLU A 365 -2.75 0.72 15.63
CA GLU A 365 -3.76 -0.34 15.71
C GLU A 365 -5.16 0.21 15.91
N ARG A 366 -5.32 1.18 16.81
CA ARG A 366 -6.63 1.78 17.07
C ARG A 366 -7.15 2.55 15.87
N ARG A 367 -6.27 3.25 15.15
CA ARG A 367 -6.59 3.88 13.86
C ARG A 367 -7.09 2.84 12.87
N LEU A 368 -6.37 1.73 12.69
CA LEU A 368 -6.80 0.67 11.78
C LEU A 368 -8.16 0.08 12.16
N GLU A 369 -8.42 -0.17 13.45
CA GLU A 369 -9.73 -0.63 13.93
C GLU A 369 -10.86 0.33 13.58
N LEU A 370 -10.62 1.63 13.71
CA LEU A 370 -11.58 2.68 13.42
C LEU A 370 -11.83 2.81 11.91
N LEU A 371 -10.77 2.79 11.09
CA LEU A 371 -10.88 2.79 9.63
C LEU A 371 -11.69 1.58 9.13
N LEU A 372 -11.35 0.37 9.60
CA LEU A 372 -12.10 -0.85 9.25
C LEU A 372 -13.58 -0.80 9.66
N GLY A 373 -13.88 -0.04 10.72
CA GLY A 373 -15.24 0.20 11.20
C GLY A 373 -15.97 1.35 10.52
N GLY A 374 -15.36 2.03 9.54
CA GLY A 374 -15.94 3.19 8.86
C GLY A 374 -16.06 4.43 9.75
N ALA A 375 -15.15 4.62 10.71
CA ALA A 375 -15.19 5.78 11.59
C ALA A 375 -14.87 7.09 10.84
N GLY A 376 -15.57 8.16 11.21
CA GLY A 376 -15.33 9.50 10.68
C GLY A 376 -14.16 10.25 11.35
N ALA A 377 -13.94 11.47 10.87
CA ALA A 377 -12.87 12.36 11.32
C ALA A 377 -12.89 12.64 12.83
N ASP A 378 -14.07 12.73 13.43
CA ASP A 378 -14.30 13.03 14.84
C ASP A 378 -13.65 12.00 15.78
N ARG A 379 -13.61 10.74 15.37
CA ARG A 379 -13.00 9.65 16.15
C ARG A 379 -11.53 9.44 15.83
N LEU A 380 -11.10 9.79 14.63
CA LEU A 380 -9.74 9.57 14.15
C LEU A 380 -8.81 10.75 14.49
N ARG A 381 -9.30 11.99 14.47
CA ARG A 381 -8.51 13.20 14.75
C ARG A 381 -7.83 13.17 16.12
N PRO A 382 -8.49 12.79 17.22
CA PRO A 382 -7.83 12.74 18.52
C PRO A 382 -6.63 11.79 18.56
N LEU A 383 -6.69 10.67 17.84
CA LEU A 383 -5.56 9.74 17.74
C LEU A 383 -4.41 10.36 16.93
N ALA A 384 -4.72 11.13 15.87
CA ALA A 384 -3.72 11.78 15.04
C ALA A 384 -2.97 12.83 15.86
N ASP A 385 -3.73 13.66 16.60
CA ASP A 385 -3.18 14.66 17.50
C ASP A 385 -2.31 14.02 18.59
N GLU A 386 -2.73 12.86 19.14
CA GLU A 386 -1.94 12.11 20.13
C GLU A 386 -0.64 11.56 19.53
N ALA A 387 -0.67 11.06 18.29
CA ALA A 387 0.53 10.57 17.60
C ALA A 387 1.51 11.71 17.27
N GLU A 388 1.01 12.88 16.88
CA GLU A 388 1.82 14.08 16.68
C GLU A 388 2.45 14.55 17.99
N ALA A 389 1.65 14.67 19.06
CA ALA A 389 2.10 15.07 20.39
C ALA A 389 3.15 14.11 20.96
N LEU A 390 2.98 12.80 20.74
CA LEU A 390 3.95 11.78 21.14
C LEU A 390 5.33 12.09 20.55
N THR A 391 5.41 12.39 19.26
CA THR A 391 6.70 12.69 18.61
C THR A 391 7.22 14.08 18.98
N ALA A 392 6.36 15.09 19.06
CA ALA A 392 6.74 16.45 19.43
C ALA A 392 7.33 16.54 20.84
N GLY A 393 6.88 15.68 21.77
CA GLY A 393 7.34 15.62 23.14
C GLY A 393 8.57 14.73 23.40
N LEU A 394 9.16 14.12 22.38
CA LEU A 394 10.32 13.24 22.57
C LEU A 394 11.57 14.04 22.94
N ASP A 395 12.02 13.88 24.19
CA ASP A 395 13.29 14.40 24.68
C ASP A 395 14.35 13.29 24.63
N LEU A 396 15.17 13.31 23.57
CA LEU A 396 16.28 12.38 23.37
C LEU A 396 17.56 13.16 23.08
N ASP A 397 18.56 12.97 23.95
CA ASP A 397 19.92 13.43 23.71
C ASP A 397 20.58 12.64 22.56
N GLU A 398 21.80 13.02 22.19
CA GLU A 398 22.50 12.36 21.08
C GLU A 398 22.71 10.87 21.34
N ALA A 399 23.11 10.49 22.56
CA ALA A 399 23.32 9.08 22.92
C ALA A 399 22.02 8.26 22.80
N GLY A 400 20.90 8.80 23.27
CA GLY A 400 19.59 8.17 23.15
C GLY A 400 19.13 8.01 21.71
N ARG A 401 19.35 9.03 20.86
CA ARG A 401 19.05 8.93 19.41
C ARG A 401 19.89 7.85 18.72
N LEU A 402 21.19 7.79 19.02
CA LEU A 402 22.08 6.78 18.44
C LEU A 402 21.70 5.37 18.88
N ALA A 403 21.35 5.17 20.16
CA ALA A 403 20.88 3.88 20.68
C ALA A 403 19.61 3.36 19.98
N VAL A 404 18.76 4.25 19.46
CA VAL A 404 17.59 3.87 18.64
C VAL A 404 17.99 3.54 17.19
N LEU A 405 18.93 4.29 16.60
CA LEU A 405 19.36 4.09 15.22
C LEU A 405 20.23 2.84 15.02
N ASP A 406 21.03 2.44 16.01
CA ASP A 406 21.95 1.31 15.90
C ASP A 406 21.28 -0.05 15.58
N PRO A 407 20.23 -0.50 16.30
CA PRO A 407 19.55 -1.74 15.94
C PRO A 407 18.85 -1.67 14.57
N LEU A 408 18.33 -0.49 14.19
CA LEU A 408 17.73 -0.28 12.87
C LEU A 408 18.76 -0.39 11.74
N ALA A 409 19.96 0.15 11.94
CA ALA A 409 21.06 0.03 10.99
C ALA A 409 21.51 -1.43 10.81
N GLY A 410 21.57 -2.20 11.89
CA GLY A 410 21.85 -3.65 11.83
C GLY A 410 20.82 -4.41 11.01
N LEU A 411 19.52 -4.23 11.31
CA LEU A 411 18.43 -4.87 10.57
C LEU A 411 18.39 -4.43 9.10
N ALA A 412 18.65 -3.15 8.81
CA ALA A 412 18.69 -2.64 7.44
C ALA A 412 19.80 -3.31 6.61
N ALA A 413 20.97 -3.57 7.19
CA ALA A 413 22.05 -4.28 6.53
C ALA A 413 21.68 -5.75 6.21
N GLU A 414 21.01 -6.45 7.14
CA GLU A 414 20.51 -7.80 6.91
C GLU A 414 19.45 -7.85 5.80
N VAL A 415 18.53 -6.88 5.80
CA VAL A 415 17.53 -6.69 4.73
C VAL A 415 18.20 -6.51 3.38
N VAL A 416 19.21 -5.62 3.26
CA VAL A 416 19.94 -5.41 2.00
C VAL A 416 20.55 -6.71 1.48
N ALA A 417 21.17 -7.50 2.35
CA ALA A 417 21.80 -8.76 1.95
C ALA A 417 20.75 -9.76 1.43
N LEU A 418 19.65 -9.93 2.16
CA LEU A 418 18.61 -10.89 1.80
C LEU A 418 17.80 -10.47 0.57
N GLU A 419 17.51 -9.18 0.39
CA GLU A 419 16.84 -8.67 -0.81
C GLU A 419 17.68 -8.89 -2.08
N ARG A 420 19.01 -8.76 -1.98
CA ARG A 420 19.91 -9.09 -3.10
C ARG A 420 19.91 -10.58 -3.42
N GLU A 421 19.93 -11.43 -2.40
CA GLU A 421 19.83 -12.89 -2.56
C GLU A 421 18.50 -13.28 -3.22
N ALA A 422 17.38 -12.73 -2.72
CA ALA A 422 16.04 -12.97 -3.24
C ALA A 422 15.89 -12.50 -4.70
N CYS A 423 16.42 -11.32 -5.04
CA CYS A 423 16.39 -10.80 -6.40
C CYS A 423 17.25 -11.65 -7.36
N ALA A 424 18.42 -12.11 -6.93
CA ALA A 424 19.25 -13.01 -7.74
C ALA A 424 18.56 -14.37 -7.99
N ALA A 425 17.89 -14.92 -6.98
CA ALA A 425 17.08 -16.13 -7.14
C ALA A 425 15.92 -15.92 -8.12
N LEU A 426 15.26 -14.76 -8.05
CA LEU A 426 14.18 -14.39 -8.97
C LEU A 426 14.68 -14.27 -10.41
N GLN A 427 15.82 -13.59 -10.63
CA GLN A 427 16.47 -13.48 -11.94
C GLN A 427 16.82 -14.85 -12.55
N ALA A 428 17.40 -15.74 -11.73
CA ALA A 428 17.74 -17.08 -12.16
C ALA A 428 16.50 -17.89 -12.56
N ALA A 429 15.36 -17.71 -11.88
CA ALA A 429 14.11 -18.38 -12.19
C ALA A 429 13.46 -17.88 -13.50
N THR A 430 13.71 -16.64 -13.91
CA THR A 430 13.11 -16.06 -15.13
C THR A 430 14.03 -15.95 -16.32
N GLY A 431 15.31 -16.30 -16.18
CA GLY A 431 16.30 -16.19 -17.26
C GLY A 431 16.58 -14.74 -17.68
N THR A 432 16.37 -13.79 -16.76
CA THR A 432 16.49 -12.34 -16.95
C THR A 432 17.76 -11.78 -16.35
#